data_AF-A0A971YC99-F1
#
_entry.id   AF-A0A971YC99-F1
#
_cell.length_a   1.000
_cell.length_b   1.000
_cell.length_c   1.000
_cell.angle_alpha   90.00
_cell.angle_beta   90.00
_cell.angle_gamma   90.00
#
_symmetry.space_group_name_H-M   'P 1'
#
loop_
_entity.id
_entity.type
_entity.pdbx_description
1 polymer ?
#
loop_
_entity_poly.entity_id
_entity_poly.type
_entity_poly.pdbx_seq_one_letter_code
_entity_poly.pdbx_strand_id
1 'polypeptide(L)'
;ASSFLGLQETKYLLDRMEERAPDLVREATRLMPTQRIAEIFQRLVQEQVSIRDLRSILEALVEWGPKEKDTVTLAEYVRTALKRQISYMYSKGQNMLPAILMEPAVEETIRKAIRQTSAGAFLALEPEVTQRFMKAVNEAAGRYKTSSQKPVLVVSMDIRRYVRRLIEGEHYELAVISYQEITSEISVQPVNRIRL
;
A
#
# COMPACT_ATOMS: atom_id res chain seq x y z
N ALA A 1 -9.77 3.60 12.22
CA ALA A 1 -9.98 2.26 11.62
C ALA A 1 -8.98 1.25 12.15
N SER A 2 -7.66 1.53 12.12
CA SER A 2 -6.64 0.70 12.79
C SER A 2 -6.83 0.54 14.30
N SER A 3 -7.44 1.54 14.98
CA SER A 3 -7.78 1.49 16.41
C SER A 3 -8.84 0.44 16.79
N PHE A 4 -9.58 -0.12 15.84
CA PHE A 4 -10.66 -1.09 16.08
C PHE A 4 -10.33 -2.49 15.58
N LEU A 5 -9.11 -2.71 15.07
CA LEU A 5 -8.69 -4.00 14.53
C LEU A 5 -7.47 -4.46 15.32
N GLY A 6 -7.69 -5.33 16.29
CA GLY A 6 -6.64 -5.94 17.10
C GLY A 6 -6.52 -7.44 16.87
N LEU A 7 -5.87 -8.11 17.82
CA LEU A 7 -5.69 -9.55 17.82
C LEU A 7 -7.03 -10.29 17.86
N GLN A 8 -7.98 -9.79 18.67
CA GLN A 8 -9.29 -10.43 18.87
C GLN A 8 -10.16 -10.35 17.62
N GLU A 9 -10.25 -9.19 16.98
CA GLU A 9 -11.01 -9.03 15.73
C GLU A 9 -10.37 -9.84 14.60
N THR A 10 -9.04 -9.90 14.56
CA THR A 10 -8.32 -10.74 13.59
C THR A 10 -8.66 -12.22 13.82
N LYS A 11 -8.64 -12.70 15.07
CA LYS A 11 -9.03 -14.08 15.39
C LYS A 11 -10.48 -14.35 14.98
N TYR A 12 -11.40 -13.44 15.26
CA TYR A 12 -12.79 -13.57 14.84
C TYR A 12 -12.92 -13.70 13.31
N LEU A 13 -12.22 -12.87 12.54
CA LEU A 13 -12.23 -12.94 11.07
C LEU A 13 -11.66 -14.27 10.55
N LEU A 14 -10.59 -14.78 11.16
CA LEU A 14 -10.00 -16.07 10.82
C LEU A 14 -10.96 -17.23 11.12
N ASP A 15 -11.63 -17.20 12.27
CA ASP A 15 -12.58 -18.25 12.69
C ASP A 15 -13.77 -18.32 11.73
N ARG A 16 -14.30 -17.16 11.33
CA ARG A 16 -15.37 -17.09 10.32
C ARG A 16 -14.90 -17.56 8.94
N MET A 17 -13.62 -17.37 8.61
CA MET A 17 -13.04 -17.88 7.37
C MET A 17 -12.77 -19.38 7.43
N GLU A 18 -12.49 -19.94 8.61
CA GLU A 18 -12.25 -21.37 8.83
C GLU A 18 -13.49 -22.20 8.48
N GLU A 19 -14.70 -21.66 8.69
CA GLU A 19 -15.97 -22.27 8.25
C GLU A 19 -16.03 -22.50 6.72
N ARG A 20 -15.28 -21.73 5.93
CA ARG A 20 -15.32 -21.74 4.45
C ARG A 20 -14.05 -22.25 3.78
N ALA A 21 -12.90 -22.10 4.43
CA ALA A 21 -11.60 -22.47 3.90
C ALA A 21 -10.66 -22.94 5.04
N PRO A 22 -10.99 -24.04 5.72
CA PRO A 22 -10.29 -24.46 6.93
C PRO A 22 -8.80 -24.73 6.69
N ASP A 23 -8.46 -25.39 5.58
CA ASP A 23 -7.07 -25.75 5.29
C ASP A 23 -6.20 -24.51 4.99
N LEU A 24 -6.77 -23.49 4.34
CA LEU A 24 -6.09 -22.22 4.09
C LEU A 24 -5.80 -21.46 5.40
N VAL A 25 -6.78 -21.40 6.29
CA VAL A 25 -6.61 -20.73 7.60
C VAL A 25 -5.57 -21.47 8.45
N ARG A 26 -5.64 -22.80 8.51
CA ARG A 26 -4.65 -23.63 9.22
C ARG A 26 -3.24 -23.43 8.67
N GLU A 27 -3.09 -23.43 7.35
CA GLU A 27 -1.78 -23.23 6.72
C GLU A 27 -1.24 -21.83 6.99
N ALA A 28 -2.06 -20.78 6.84
CA ALA A 28 -1.64 -19.40 7.11
C ALA A 28 -1.22 -19.20 8.58
N THR A 29 -1.99 -19.74 9.53
CA THR A 29 -1.71 -19.64 10.98
C THR A 29 -0.56 -20.53 11.43
N ARG A 30 -0.28 -21.62 10.72
CA ARG A 30 0.93 -22.44 10.92
C ARG A 30 2.19 -21.68 10.49
N LEU A 31 2.11 -20.93 9.40
CA LEU A 31 3.24 -20.16 8.86
C LEU A 31 3.49 -18.86 9.62
N MET A 32 2.45 -18.25 10.18
CA MET A 32 2.57 -16.97 10.88
C MET A 32 1.66 -16.84 12.11
N PRO A 33 2.17 -16.25 13.21
CA PRO A 33 1.33 -15.93 14.37
C PRO A 33 0.19 -14.98 14.02
N THR A 34 -0.97 -15.16 14.66
CA THR A 34 -2.15 -14.29 14.48
C THR A 34 -1.85 -12.81 14.71
N GLN A 35 -0.93 -12.49 15.63
CA GLN A 35 -0.47 -11.13 15.88
C GLN A 35 0.15 -10.48 14.62
N ARG A 36 0.97 -11.23 13.88
CA ARG A 36 1.59 -10.76 12.63
C ARG A 36 0.54 -10.55 11.53
N ILE A 37 -0.47 -11.41 11.46
CA ILE A 37 -1.61 -11.25 10.54
C ILE A 37 -2.40 -9.99 10.90
N ALA A 38 -2.63 -9.73 12.19
CA ALA A 38 -3.33 -8.54 12.67
C ALA A 38 -2.59 -7.25 12.26
N GLU A 39 -1.27 -7.21 12.42
CA GLU A 39 -0.44 -6.09 11.98
C GLU A 39 -0.55 -5.83 10.47
N ILE A 40 -0.62 -6.88 9.65
CA ILE A 40 -0.80 -6.74 8.20
C ILE A 40 -2.18 -6.18 7.90
N PHE A 41 -3.24 -6.70 8.53
CA PHE A 41 -4.58 -6.16 8.32
C PHE A 41 -4.69 -4.69 8.75
N GLN A 42 -4.06 -4.31 9.87
CA GLN A 42 -4.00 -2.93 10.32
C GLN A 42 -3.34 -2.01 9.28
N ARG A 43 -2.23 -2.44 8.68
CA ARG A 43 -1.53 -1.70 7.62
C ARG A 43 -2.41 -1.52 6.37
N LEU A 44 -3.11 -2.57 5.94
CA LEU A 44 -4.05 -2.48 4.82
C LEU A 44 -5.17 -1.46 5.11
N VAL A 45 -5.79 -1.57 6.29
CA VAL A 45 -6.92 -0.72 6.69
C VAL A 45 -6.48 0.74 6.94
N GLN A 46 -5.26 0.99 7.42
CA GLN A 46 -4.71 2.34 7.58
C GLN A 46 -4.66 3.10 6.25
N GLU A 47 -4.49 2.36 5.16
CA GLU A 47 -4.47 2.86 3.78
C GLU A 47 -5.80 2.64 3.04
N GLN A 48 -6.89 2.42 3.79
CA GLN A 48 -8.24 2.22 3.27
C GLN A 48 -8.39 1.01 2.33
N VAL A 49 -7.46 0.06 2.36
CA VAL A 49 -7.57 -1.19 1.61
C VAL A 49 -8.49 -2.14 2.36
N SER A 50 -9.57 -2.56 1.70
CA SER A 50 -10.53 -3.49 2.29
C SER A 50 -9.89 -4.85 2.55
N ILE A 51 -10.16 -5.41 3.72
CA ILE A 51 -9.75 -6.77 4.12
C ILE A 51 -10.88 -7.80 3.96
N ARG A 52 -11.93 -7.47 3.20
CA ARG A 52 -13.07 -8.38 2.97
C ARG A 52 -12.69 -9.60 2.13
N ASP A 53 -11.75 -9.44 1.21
CA ASP A 53 -11.19 -10.56 0.45
C ASP A 53 -10.12 -11.29 1.27
N LEU A 54 -10.56 -11.88 2.39
CA LEU A 54 -9.69 -12.63 3.30
C LEU A 54 -9.04 -13.82 2.58
N ARG A 55 -9.69 -14.41 1.58
CA ARG A 55 -9.14 -15.51 0.81
C ARG A 55 -7.85 -15.10 0.12
N SER A 56 -7.89 -14.07 -0.72
CA SER A 56 -6.69 -13.62 -1.45
C SER A 56 -5.61 -13.09 -0.52
N ILE A 57 -5.98 -12.47 0.61
CA ILE A 57 -5.00 -12.07 1.63
C ILE A 57 -4.29 -13.29 2.20
N LEU A 58 -5.02 -14.30 2.69
CA LEU A 58 -4.42 -15.50 3.29
C LEU A 58 -3.59 -16.30 2.29
N GLU A 59 -4.04 -16.42 1.03
CA GLU A 59 -3.27 -17.06 -0.04
C GLU A 59 -1.92 -16.35 -0.26
N ALA A 60 -1.93 -15.01 -0.30
CA ALA A 60 -0.69 -14.24 -0.39
C ALA A 60 0.21 -14.43 0.84
N LEU A 61 -0.35 -14.52 2.04
CA LEU A 61 0.41 -14.78 3.27
C LEU A 61 1.05 -16.17 3.27
N VAL A 62 0.35 -17.19 2.74
CA VAL A 62 0.91 -18.54 2.60
C VAL A 62 2.05 -18.54 1.58
N GLU A 63 1.90 -17.84 0.47
CA GLU A 63 2.92 -17.79 -0.59
C GLU A 63 4.18 -17.01 -0.16
N TRP A 64 4.01 -15.86 0.49
CA TRP A 64 5.09 -14.90 0.76
C TRP A 64 5.60 -14.97 2.20
N GLY A 65 4.80 -15.44 3.15
CA GLY A 65 5.16 -15.52 4.57
C GLY A 65 6.48 -16.28 4.87
N PRO A 66 6.78 -17.41 4.21
CA PRO A 66 8.06 -18.10 4.37
C PRO A 66 9.25 -17.37 3.75
N LYS A 67 9.02 -16.53 2.73
CA LYS A 67 10.04 -15.84 1.93
C LYS A 67 10.40 -14.48 2.51
N GLU A 68 9.43 -13.81 3.14
CA GLU A 68 9.56 -12.45 3.66
C GLU A 68 9.34 -12.41 5.17
N LYS A 69 10.36 -11.93 5.89
CA LYS A 69 10.33 -11.82 7.36
C LYS A 69 9.87 -10.44 7.82
N ASP A 70 10.11 -9.40 7.03
CA ASP A 70 9.67 -8.06 7.36
C ASP A 70 8.16 -7.92 7.14
N THR A 71 7.42 -7.72 8.22
CA THR A 71 5.95 -7.58 8.18
C THR A 71 5.50 -6.40 7.30
N VAL A 72 6.29 -5.34 7.22
CA VAL A 72 5.96 -4.17 6.41
C VAL A 72 6.04 -4.49 4.92
N THR A 73 7.11 -5.15 4.50
CA THR A 73 7.30 -5.60 3.11
C THR A 73 6.30 -6.70 2.75
N LEU A 74 5.99 -7.61 3.68
CA LEU A 74 4.95 -8.62 3.45
C LEU A 74 3.57 -7.98 3.18
N ALA A 75 3.24 -6.88 3.84
CA ALA A 75 2.01 -6.14 3.55
C ALA A 75 1.97 -5.59 2.11
N GLU A 76 3.12 -5.22 1.53
CA GLU A 76 3.20 -4.80 0.12
C GLU A 76 2.88 -5.96 -0.84
N TYR A 77 3.38 -7.17 -0.58
CA TYR A 77 3.02 -8.35 -1.37
C TYR A 77 1.53 -8.68 -1.28
N VAL A 78 0.94 -8.55 -0.08
CA VAL A 78 -0.51 -8.73 0.10
C VAL A 78 -1.30 -7.67 -0.68
N ARG A 79 -0.84 -6.42 -0.72
CA ARG A 79 -1.47 -5.38 -1.54
C ARG A 79 -1.39 -5.71 -3.03
N THR A 80 -0.26 -6.22 -3.53
CA THR A 80 -0.12 -6.71 -4.91
C THR A 80 -1.11 -7.85 -5.21
N ALA A 81 -1.33 -8.78 -4.28
CA ALA A 81 -2.34 -9.82 -4.45
C ALA A 81 -3.77 -9.25 -4.54
N LEU A 82 -4.02 -8.12 -3.89
CA LEU A 82 -5.27 -7.36 -3.95
C LEU A 82 -5.35 -6.39 -5.14
N LYS A 83 -4.47 -6.50 -6.15
CA LYS A 83 -4.41 -5.59 -7.31
C LYS A 83 -5.77 -5.30 -7.93
N ARG A 84 -6.61 -6.32 -8.14
CA ARG A 84 -7.97 -6.16 -8.72
C ARG A 84 -8.85 -5.24 -7.88
N GLN A 85 -8.82 -5.41 -6.56
CA GLN A 85 -9.59 -4.60 -5.62
C GLN A 85 -9.08 -3.16 -5.58
N ILE A 86 -7.76 -2.97 -5.46
CA ILE A 86 -7.12 -1.66 -5.39
C ILE A 86 -7.34 -0.88 -6.68
N SER A 87 -7.11 -1.53 -7.81
CA SER A 87 -7.38 -1.03 -9.16
C SER A 87 -8.81 -0.52 -9.31
N TYR A 88 -9.79 -1.36 -9.01
CA TYR A 88 -11.21 -1.02 -9.12
C TYR A 88 -11.62 0.13 -8.19
N MET A 89 -11.09 0.15 -6.96
CA MET A 89 -11.36 1.18 -5.97
C MET A 89 -11.00 2.58 -6.49
N TYR A 90 -9.82 2.72 -7.11
CA TYR A 90 -9.32 4.01 -7.57
C TYR A 90 -9.79 4.38 -8.98
N SER A 91 -10.04 3.40 -9.84
CA SER A 91 -10.61 3.66 -11.17
C SER A 91 -12.14 3.84 -11.16
N LYS A 92 -12.80 3.57 -10.03
CA LYS A 92 -14.27 3.57 -9.89
C LYS A 92 -14.96 2.69 -10.95
N GLY A 93 -14.34 1.56 -11.29
CA GLY A 93 -14.83 0.62 -12.30
C GLY A 93 -14.60 1.05 -13.75
N GLN A 94 -13.88 2.14 -13.98
CA GLN A 94 -13.44 2.52 -15.33
C GLN A 94 -12.13 1.81 -15.70
N ASN A 95 -11.85 1.68 -17.00
CA ASN A 95 -10.57 1.18 -17.50
C ASN A 95 -9.46 2.25 -17.50
N MET A 96 -9.66 3.32 -16.73
CA MET A 96 -8.87 4.53 -16.79
C MET A 96 -8.58 5.02 -15.38
N LEU A 97 -7.30 5.25 -15.09
CA LEU A 97 -6.85 5.67 -13.77
C LEU A 97 -6.00 6.94 -13.89
N PRO A 98 -6.56 8.12 -13.55
CA PRO A 98 -5.80 9.35 -13.44
C PRO A 98 -4.69 9.21 -12.42
N ALA A 99 -3.46 9.47 -12.83
CA ALA A 99 -2.27 9.24 -12.03
C ALA A 99 -1.33 10.44 -12.04
N ILE A 100 -0.86 10.81 -10.85
CA ILE A 100 0.33 11.61 -10.66
C ILE A 100 1.50 10.62 -10.66
N LEU A 101 2.46 10.83 -11.55
CA LEU A 101 3.65 9.98 -11.62
C LEU A 101 4.85 10.67 -10.96
N MET A 102 5.86 9.90 -10.62
CA MET A 102 7.15 10.41 -10.15
C MET A 102 8.19 10.32 -11.26
N GLU A 103 9.02 11.35 -11.42
CA GLU A 103 10.17 11.23 -12.31
C GLU A 103 11.19 10.22 -11.76
N PRO A 104 11.86 9.42 -12.62
CA PRO A 104 12.82 8.42 -12.17
C PRO A 104 13.92 8.97 -11.24
N ALA A 105 14.36 10.21 -11.48
CA ALA A 105 15.34 10.87 -10.62
C ALA A 105 14.84 11.07 -9.18
N VAL A 106 13.56 11.43 -9.01
CA VAL A 106 12.94 11.60 -7.69
C VAL A 106 12.76 10.26 -7.00
N GLU A 107 12.33 9.22 -7.73
CA GLU A 107 12.26 7.85 -7.18
C GLU A 107 13.64 7.40 -6.68
N GLU A 108 14.70 7.67 -7.46
CA GLU A 108 16.06 7.31 -7.10
C GLU A 108 16.58 8.08 -5.88
N THR A 109 16.24 9.37 -5.75
CA THR A 109 16.55 10.15 -4.54
C THR A 109 15.92 9.52 -3.29
N ILE A 110 14.64 9.12 -3.37
CA ILE A 110 13.95 8.45 -2.26
C ILE A 110 14.59 7.09 -1.98
N ARG A 111 14.89 6.30 -3.02
CA ARG A 111 15.51 4.98 -2.89
C ARG A 111 16.86 5.04 -2.18
N LYS A 112 17.72 5.98 -2.57
CA LYS A 112 19.05 6.19 -1.93
C LYS A 112 18.97 6.65 -0.48
N ALA A 113 17.85 7.26 -0.09
CA ALA A 113 17.61 7.70 1.28
C ALA A 113 17.09 6.59 2.20
N ILE A 114 16.74 5.41 1.67
CA ILE A 114 16.32 4.28 2.51
C ILE A 114 17.54 3.68 3.20
N ARG A 115 17.50 3.63 4.54
CA ARG A 115 18.54 3.04 5.37
C ARG A 115 18.01 1.76 6.00
N GLN A 116 18.75 0.67 5.84
CA GLN A 116 18.46 -0.60 6.50
C GLN A 116 19.18 -0.65 7.85
N THR A 117 18.46 -1.08 8.88
CA THR A 117 18.99 -1.31 10.22
C THR A 117 18.49 -2.65 10.75
N SER A 118 19.05 -3.09 11.89
CA SER A 118 18.54 -4.28 12.59
C SER A 118 17.09 -4.16 13.04
N ALA A 119 16.59 -2.94 13.25
CA ALA A 119 15.21 -2.65 13.62
C ALA A 119 14.27 -2.50 12.40
N GLY A 120 14.79 -2.63 11.18
CA GLY A 120 14.05 -2.47 9.92
C GLY A 120 14.56 -1.32 9.05
N ALA A 121 13.87 -1.10 7.93
CA ALA A 121 14.25 -0.11 6.94
C ALA A 121 13.43 1.18 7.08
N PHE A 122 14.09 2.34 7.17
CA PHE A 122 13.45 3.65 7.32
C PHE A 122 13.97 4.66 6.28
N LEU A 123 13.20 5.73 6.07
CA LEU A 123 13.55 6.80 5.14
C LEU A 123 14.34 7.89 5.86
N ALA A 124 15.56 8.16 5.40
CA ALA A 124 16.46 9.19 5.93
C ALA A 124 16.73 10.26 4.87
N LEU A 125 15.70 11.03 4.52
CA LEU A 125 15.83 12.17 3.60
C LEU A 125 16.33 13.41 4.33
N GLU A 126 17.12 14.22 3.64
CA GLU A 126 17.49 15.54 4.13
C GLU A 126 16.26 16.44 4.25
N PRO A 127 16.18 17.33 5.26
CA PRO A 127 15.03 18.21 5.47
C PRO A 127 14.68 19.06 4.24
N GLU A 128 15.69 19.59 3.54
CA GLU A 128 15.49 20.40 2.33
C GLU A 128 14.85 19.61 1.20
N VAL A 129 15.33 18.38 0.95
CA VAL A 129 14.75 17.47 -0.06
C VAL A 129 13.32 17.10 0.32
N THR A 130 13.06 16.85 1.60
CA THR A 130 11.71 16.57 2.11
C THR A 130 10.76 17.74 1.85
N GLN A 131 11.17 18.98 2.15
CA GLN A 131 10.36 20.17 1.91
C GLN A 131 10.07 20.40 0.42
N ARG A 132 11.09 20.25 -0.44
CA ARG A 132 10.93 20.34 -1.91
C ARG A 132 9.96 19.28 -2.42
N PHE A 133 10.09 18.04 -1.93
CA PHE A 133 9.18 16.96 -2.29
C PHE A 133 7.74 17.25 -1.89
N MET A 134 7.50 17.67 -0.64
CA MET A 134 6.16 17.99 -0.14
C MET A 134 5.54 19.15 -0.93
N LYS A 135 6.32 20.18 -1.26
CA LYS A 135 5.87 21.27 -2.12
C LYS A 135 5.45 20.77 -3.51
N ALA A 136 6.27 19.93 -4.14
CA ALA A 136 5.97 19.35 -5.45
C ALA A 136 4.71 18.46 -5.42
N VAL A 137 4.51 17.67 -4.36
CA VAL A 137 3.28 16.89 -4.14
C VAL A 137 2.06 17.81 -4.01
N ASN A 138 2.16 18.88 -3.21
CA ASN A 138 1.05 19.82 -3.01
C ASN A 138 0.66 20.54 -4.32
N GLU A 139 1.64 20.97 -5.10
CA GLU A 139 1.40 21.58 -6.42
C GLU A 139 0.77 20.57 -7.40
N ALA A 140 1.23 19.32 -7.39
CA ALA A 140 0.73 18.29 -8.28
C ALA A 140 -0.71 17.86 -7.94
N ALA A 141 -1.00 17.68 -6.65
CA ALA A 141 -2.29 17.24 -6.14
C ALA A 141 -3.32 18.38 -6.06
N GLY A 142 -2.88 19.61 -5.79
CA GLY A 142 -3.76 20.78 -5.60
C GLY A 142 -4.70 21.06 -6.77
N ARG A 143 -4.27 20.74 -7.99
CA ARG A 143 -5.05 20.92 -9.23
C ARG A 143 -6.29 20.02 -9.32
N TYR A 144 -6.37 18.97 -8.50
CA TYR A 144 -7.42 17.95 -8.59
C TYR A 144 -8.32 17.90 -7.35
N LYS A 145 -8.20 18.87 -6.43
CA LYS A 145 -9.02 18.92 -5.20
C LYS A 145 -10.53 18.95 -5.49
N THR A 146 -10.94 19.58 -6.60
CA THR A 146 -12.34 19.72 -7.02
C THR A 146 -12.76 18.72 -8.11
N SER A 147 -11.86 17.82 -8.54
CA SER A 147 -12.16 16.82 -9.55
C SER A 147 -13.10 15.75 -9.00
N SER A 148 -14.08 15.32 -9.79
CA SER A 148 -14.96 14.19 -9.48
C SER A 148 -14.21 12.85 -9.41
N GLN A 149 -13.08 12.76 -10.12
CA GLN A 149 -12.13 11.64 -10.07
C GLN A 149 -10.78 12.18 -9.58
N LYS A 150 -10.48 11.92 -8.30
CA LYS A 150 -9.19 12.27 -7.69
C LYS A 150 -8.11 11.35 -8.28
N PRO A 151 -6.93 11.86 -8.65
CA PRO A 151 -5.82 11.03 -9.09
C PRO A 151 -5.19 10.29 -7.91
N VAL A 152 -4.43 9.25 -8.25
CA VAL A 152 -3.55 8.53 -7.32
C VAL A 152 -2.09 8.85 -7.61
N LEU A 153 -1.22 8.78 -6.61
CA LEU A 153 0.22 8.83 -6.81
C LEU A 153 0.74 7.42 -7.10
N VAL A 154 1.26 7.20 -8.30
CA VAL A 154 1.80 5.90 -8.73
C VAL A 154 3.33 5.93 -8.66
N VAL A 155 3.90 4.93 -7.99
CA VAL A 155 5.34 4.81 -7.75
C VAL A 155 5.81 3.35 -7.85
N SER A 156 7.13 3.14 -7.84
CA SER A 156 7.69 1.79 -7.70
C SER A 156 7.35 1.15 -6.33
N MET A 157 7.15 -0.18 -6.32
CA MET A 157 6.71 -0.94 -5.12
C MET A 157 7.69 -0.80 -3.96
N ASP A 158 8.99 -0.79 -4.24
CA ASP A 158 10.08 -0.70 -3.26
C ASP A 158 10.05 0.61 -2.45
N ILE A 159 9.56 1.70 -3.05
CA ILE A 159 9.48 3.02 -2.40
C ILE A 159 8.07 3.39 -1.91
N ARG A 160 7.02 2.66 -2.33
CA ARG A 160 5.60 3.04 -2.13
C ARG A 160 5.25 3.38 -0.69
N ARG A 161 5.58 2.50 0.26
CA ARG A 161 5.32 2.72 1.69
C ARG A 161 6.02 3.96 2.25
N TYR A 162 7.22 4.28 1.74
CA TYR A 162 8.00 5.42 2.20
C TYR A 162 7.38 6.72 1.70
N VAL A 163 6.98 6.74 0.43
CA VAL A 163 6.23 7.85 -0.16
C VAL A 163 4.91 8.06 0.58
N ARG A 164 4.15 6.98 0.87
CA ARG A 164 2.92 7.05 1.65
C ARG A 164 3.14 7.72 3.01
N ARG A 165 4.12 7.24 3.78
CA ARG A 165 4.45 7.80 5.10
C ARG A 165 4.94 9.25 5.03
N LEU A 166 5.66 9.61 3.98
CA LEU A 166 6.16 10.97 3.80
C LEU A 166 5.02 11.98 3.63
N ILE A 167 3.97 11.59 2.90
CA ILE A 167 2.87 12.51 2.57
C ILE A 167 1.66 12.40 3.51
N GLU A 168 1.55 11.36 4.35
CA GLU A 168 0.30 11.07 5.07
C GLU A 168 -0.14 12.16 6.06
N GLY A 169 0.80 12.96 6.58
CA GLY A 169 0.50 14.05 7.51
C GLY A 169 -0.26 15.23 6.87
N GLU A 170 0.06 15.58 5.62
CA GLU A 170 -0.54 16.73 4.91
C GLU A 170 -1.51 16.31 3.79
N HIS A 171 -1.29 15.12 3.21
CA HIS A 171 -2.02 14.60 2.07
C HIS A 171 -2.60 13.20 2.35
N TYR A 172 -3.29 13.04 3.48
CA TYR A 172 -3.90 11.76 3.86
C TYR A 172 -4.83 11.17 2.78
N GLU A 173 -5.59 12.02 2.09
CA GLU A 173 -6.54 11.61 1.03
C GLU A 173 -5.88 11.23 -0.30
N LEU A 174 -4.61 11.59 -0.52
CA LEU A 174 -3.88 11.21 -1.73
C LEU A 174 -3.38 9.78 -1.57
N ALA A 175 -4.04 8.85 -2.25
CA ALA A 175 -3.62 7.46 -2.25
C ALA A 175 -2.28 7.29 -2.98
N VAL A 176 -1.41 6.47 -2.39
CA VAL A 176 -0.12 6.07 -2.99
C VAL A 176 -0.19 4.59 -3.32
N ILE A 177 -0.10 4.27 -4.61
CA ILE A 177 -0.17 2.90 -5.11
C ILE A 177 1.09 2.55 -5.91
N SER A 178 1.43 1.26 -5.94
CA SER A 178 2.52 0.77 -6.78
C SER A 178 2.03 0.38 -8.18
N TYR A 179 2.92 0.38 -9.16
CA TYR A 179 2.62 -0.17 -10.49
C TYR A 179 2.14 -1.63 -10.45
N GLN A 180 2.56 -2.42 -9.45
CA GLN A 180 2.18 -3.83 -9.32
C GLN A 180 0.76 -4.02 -8.74
N GLU A 181 0.18 -2.97 -8.16
CA GLU A 181 -1.19 -2.97 -7.65
C GLU A 181 -2.23 -2.62 -8.73
N ILE A 182 -1.76 -2.30 -9.95
CA ILE A 182 -2.60 -1.95 -11.10
C ILE A 182 -2.75 -3.18 -12.01
N THR A 183 -3.98 -3.54 -12.35
CA THR A 183 -4.22 -4.64 -13.30
C THR A 183 -3.93 -4.21 -14.74
N SER A 184 -3.64 -5.18 -15.61
CA SER A 184 -3.32 -4.96 -17.03
C SER A 184 -4.43 -4.29 -17.82
N GLU A 185 -5.69 -4.40 -17.37
CA GLU A 185 -6.86 -3.85 -18.05
C GLU A 185 -7.03 -2.35 -17.80
N ILE A 186 -6.36 -1.79 -16.78
CA ILE A 186 -6.42 -0.37 -16.46
C ILE A 186 -5.34 0.39 -17.22
N SER A 187 -5.77 1.38 -18.00
CA SER A 187 -4.90 2.36 -18.59
C SER A 187 -4.58 3.48 -17.58
N VAL A 188 -3.32 3.57 -17.20
CA VAL A 188 -2.80 4.67 -16.37
C VAL A 188 -2.72 5.94 -17.21
N GLN A 189 -3.44 6.98 -16.79
CA GLN A 189 -3.43 8.27 -17.46
C GLN A 189 -2.59 9.29 -16.68
N PRO A 190 -1.41 9.69 -17.17
CA PRO A 190 -0.59 10.68 -16.50
C PRO A 190 -1.27 12.04 -16.54
N VAL A 191 -1.70 12.54 -15.38
CA VAL A 191 -2.32 13.87 -15.26
C VAL A 191 -1.36 14.90 -14.68
N ASN A 192 -0.27 14.44 -14.04
CA ASN A 192 0.83 15.28 -13.58
C ASN A 192 2.10 14.45 -13.33
N ARG A 193 3.24 15.12 -13.13
CA ARG A 193 4.51 14.50 -12.76
C ARG A 193 5.19 15.28 -11.64
N ILE A 194 5.68 14.57 -10.62
CA ILE A 194 6.50 15.12 -9.54
C ILE A 194 7.95 15.17 -10.00
N ARG A 195 8.53 16.36 -9.89
CA ARG A 195 9.93 16.70 -10.17
C ARG A 195 10.46 17.58 -9.03
N LEU A 196 11.75 17.47 -8.71
CA LEU A 196 12.38 18.21 -7.61
C LEU A 196 13.13 19.44 -8.11
#